data_AF-A0A945DT19-F1
#
_entry.id   AF-A0A945DT19-F1
#
_cell.length_a   1.000
_cell.length_b   1.000
_cell.length_c   1.000
_cell.angle_alpha   90.00
_cell.angle_beta   90.00
_cell.angle_gamma   90.00
#
_symmetry.space_group_name_H-M   'P 1'
#
loop_
_entity.id
_entity.type
_entity.pdbx_description
1 polymer ?
#
loop_
_entity_poly.entity_id
_entity_poly.type
_entity_poly.pdbx_seq_one_letter_code
_entity_poly.pdbx_strand_id
1 'polypeptide(L)'
;VMREVVGDRTINEVLTVGRTEIQLEVKEKLQALADQYELGIRLTQVILKDVNPPVSVKQSWNDVNQAQQEKSSMINKAEAEKNMIIPKAKGEAERTIEDARGYAIERENNAQGDADLFKQVFSAYQKAPEVTRKRIYLETIGKVLATQQRDDGKGGFVVEQGPRKIIMDEDAKGMLPLLNLNQGAK
;
A
#
# COMPACT_ATOMS: atom_id res chain seq x y z
N VAL A 1 59.79 -0.63 -19.17
CA VAL A 1 58.96 -1.28 -18.11
C VAL A 1 57.78 -0.44 -17.64
N MET A 2 57.88 0.43 -16.61
CA MET A 2 56.68 1.11 -16.05
C MET A 2 55.90 1.93 -17.09
N ARG A 3 56.58 2.74 -17.90
CA ARG A 3 55.96 3.55 -18.97
C ARG A 3 55.37 2.71 -20.12
N GLU A 4 55.92 1.54 -20.35
CA GLU A 4 55.56 0.64 -21.45
C GLU A 4 54.30 -0.14 -21.09
N VAL A 5 54.30 -0.80 -19.92
CA VAL A 5 53.16 -1.59 -19.43
C VAL A 5 51.93 -0.70 -19.16
N VAL A 6 52.14 0.54 -18.69
CA VAL A 6 51.03 1.50 -18.47
C VAL A 6 50.56 2.15 -19.77
N GLY A 7 51.42 2.25 -20.79
CA GLY A 7 51.08 2.85 -22.08
C GLY A 7 50.18 1.98 -22.95
N ASP A 8 50.26 0.66 -22.80
CA ASP A 8 49.48 -0.31 -23.59
C ASP A 8 48.08 -0.59 -23.00
N ARG A 9 47.73 0.03 -21.87
CA ARG A 9 46.47 -0.20 -21.12
C ARG A 9 45.59 1.06 -21.08
N THR A 10 44.28 0.86 -20.97
CA THR A 10 43.34 1.99 -20.87
C THR A 10 43.34 2.58 -19.45
N ILE A 11 43.14 3.91 -19.32
CA ILE A 11 43.15 4.57 -18.00
C ILE A 11 42.13 3.97 -17.01
N ASN A 12 40.96 3.57 -17.51
CA ASN A 12 39.92 2.96 -16.68
C ASN A 12 40.34 1.60 -16.12
N GLU A 13 41.06 0.82 -16.92
CA GLU A 13 41.58 -0.51 -16.53
C GLU A 13 42.71 -0.39 -15.50
N VAL A 14 43.61 0.59 -15.68
CA VAL A 14 44.68 0.92 -14.73
C VAL A 14 44.13 1.44 -13.40
N LEU A 15 42.94 2.05 -13.39
CA LEU A 15 42.32 2.58 -12.17
C LEU A 15 41.44 1.58 -11.42
N THR A 16 40.91 0.54 -12.08
CA THR A 16 39.91 -0.37 -11.51
C THR A 16 40.44 -1.79 -11.30
N VAL A 17 40.37 -2.65 -12.31
CA VAL A 17 40.58 -4.12 -12.19
C VAL A 17 42.01 -4.54 -12.57
N GLY A 18 42.65 -3.83 -13.51
CA GLY A 18 43.97 -4.20 -14.05
C GLY A 18 45.16 -3.89 -13.12
N ARG A 19 44.93 -3.28 -11.95
CA ARG A 19 46.03 -2.87 -11.04
C ARG A 19 46.89 -4.04 -10.59
N THR A 20 46.28 -5.17 -10.24
CA THR A 20 47.00 -6.35 -9.75
C THR A 20 47.79 -7.02 -10.85
N GLU A 21 47.22 -7.15 -12.05
CA GLU A 21 47.89 -7.73 -13.22
C GLU A 21 49.10 -6.88 -13.64
N ILE A 22 48.93 -5.55 -13.71
CA ILE A 22 50.02 -4.63 -14.06
C ILE A 22 51.14 -4.69 -13.03
N GLN A 23 50.82 -4.78 -11.74
CA GLN A 23 51.83 -4.88 -10.68
C GLN A 23 52.64 -6.17 -10.78
N LEU A 24 52.00 -7.29 -11.13
CA LEU A 24 52.66 -8.57 -11.33
C LEU A 24 53.57 -8.54 -12.56
N GLU A 25 53.07 -8.06 -13.69
CA GLU A 25 53.83 -7.97 -14.94
C GLU A 25 55.05 -7.04 -14.80
N VAL A 26 54.87 -5.88 -14.15
CA VAL A 26 55.96 -4.94 -13.87
C VAL A 26 56.98 -5.54 -12.90
N LYS A 27 56.54 -6.31 -11.90
CA LYS A 27 57.44 -7.00 -10.96
C LYS A 27 58.30 -8.03 -11.69
N GLU A 28 57.72 -8.86 -12.55
CA GLU A 28 58.45 -9.87 -13.32
C GLU A 28 59.49 -9.24 -14.25
N LYS A 29 59.09 -8.22 -15.02
CA LYS A 29 60.00 -7.51 -15.94
C LYS A 29 61.12 -6.76 -15.20
N LEU A 30 60.83 -6.15 -14.03
CA LEU A 30 61.85 -5.50 -13.21
C LEU A 30 62.79 -6.49 -12.53
N GLN A 31 62.29 -7.65 -12.09
CA GLN A 31 63.14 -8.71 -11.52
C GLN A 31 64.09 -9.26 -12.59
N ALA A 32 63.59 -9.55 -13.79
CA ALA A 32 64.40 -10.02 -14.91
C ALA A 32 65.53 -9.04 -15.27
N LEU A 33 65.26 -7.73 -15.25
CA LEU A 33 66.28 -6.70 -15.44
C LEU A 33 67.27 -6.64 -14.28
N ALA A 34 66.79 -6.74 -13.03
CA ALA A 34 67.67 -6.70 -11.86
C ALA A 34 68.63 -7.89 -11.80
N ASP A 35 68.18 -9.07 -12.24
CA ASP A 35 68.99 -10.27 -12.37
C ASP A 35 69.99 -10.14 -13.53
N GLN A 36 69.59 -9.57 -14.67
CA GLN A 36 70.47 -9.30 -15.81
C GLN A 36 71.59 -8.30 -15.46
N TYR A 37 71.29 -7.29 -14.65
CA TYR A 37 72.27 -6.30 -14.18
C TYR A 37 73.03 -6.75 -12.93
N GLU A 38 72.84 -8.00 -12.47
CA GLU A 38 73.48 -8.59 -11.29
C GLU A 38 73.39 -7.70 -10.03
N LEU A 39 72.27 -6.99 -9.86
CA LEU A 39 72.13 -5.99 -8.80
C LEU A 39 72.02 -6.60 -7.40
N GLY A 40 71.78 -7.92 -7.30
CA GLY A 40 71.64 -8.63 -6.03
C GLY A 40 70.38 -8.26 -5.22
N ILE A 41 69.41 -7.60 -5.85
CA ILE A 41 68.19 -7.10 -5.21
C ILE A 41 66.99 -7.95 -5.64
N ARG A 42 66.17 -8.37 -4.67
CA ARG A 42 64.92 -9.10 -4.92
C ARG A 42 63.71 -8.21 -4.68
N LEU A 43 62.87 -8.04 -5.71
CA LEU A 43 61.63 -7.27 -5.60
C LEU A 43 60.53 -8.10 -4.93
N THR A 44 60.05 -7.64 -3.77
CA THR A 44 58.95 -8.30 -3.05
C THR A 44 57.59 -7.91 -3.63
N GLN A 45 57.34 -6.61 -3.82
CA GLN A 45 56.06 -6.08 -4.29
C GLN A 45 56.25 -4.74 -5.02
N VAL A 46 55.43 -4.51 -6.04
CA VAL A 46 55.29 -3.23 -6.75
C VAL A 46 53.90 -2.68 -6.46
N ILE A 47 53.81 -1.42 -6.02
CA ILE A 47 52.52 -0.75 -5.75
C ILE A 47 52.41 0.44 -6.69
N LEU A 48 51.31 0.48 -7.46
CA LEU A 48 50.98 1.64 -8.28
C LEU A 48 50.46 2.76 -7.38
N LYS A 49 51.18 3.89 -7.36
CA LYS A 49 50.74 5.11 -6.68
C LYS A 49 49.61 5.75 -7.48
N ASP A 50 48.62 6.30 -6.80
CA ASP A 50 47.41 6.82 -7.46
C ASP A 50 47.73 7.92 -8.48
N VAL A 51 47.18 7.75 -9.67
CA VAL A 51 47.30 8.70 -10.78
C VAL A 51 46.19 9.74 -10.61
N ASN A 52 46.56 10.95 -10.21
CA ASN A 52 45.61 12.05 -10.12
C ASN A 52 45.56 12.76 -11.49
N PRO A 53 44.37 12.95 -12.11
CA PRO A 53 44.28 13.64 -13.39
C PRO A 53 44.87 15.06 -13.31
N PRO A 54 45.59 15.53 -14.34
CA PRO A 54 46.09 16.90 -14.37
C PRO A 54 44.91 17.89 -14.33
N VAL A 55 45.15 19.05 -13.70
CA VAL A 55 44.10 20.05 -13.38
C VAL A 55 43.33 20.53 -14.62
N SER A 56 43.94 20.49 -15.79
CA SER A 56 43.35 20.90 -17.07
C SER A 56 42.22 20.02 -17.59
N VAL A 57 42.15 18.74 -17.22
CA VAL A 57 41.16 17.77 -17.74
C VAL A 57 40.12 17.33 -16.70
N LYS A 58 40.28 17.76 -15.43
CA LYS A 58 39.32 17.43 -14.36
C LYS A 58 37.91 17.93 -14.64
N GLN A 59 37.77 19.12 -15.24
CA GLN A 59 36.47 19.71 -15.52
C GLN A 59 35.68 18.87 -16.53
N SER A 60 36.28 18.57 -17.69
CA SER A 60 35.64 17.73 -18.71
C SER A 60 35.34 16.30 -18.23
N TRP A 61 36.17 15.74 -17.34
CA TRP A 61 35.89 14.43 -16.72
C TRP A 61 34.71 14.48 -15.76
N ASN A 62 34.62 15.52 -14.93
CA ASN A 62 33.49 15.72 -14.04
C ASN A 62 32.20 15.92 -14.83
N ASP A 63 32.25 16.64 -15.94
CA ASP A 63 31.10 16.89 -16.81
C ASP A 63 30.56 15.58 -17.42
N VAL A 64 31.45 14.69 -17.89
CA VAL A 64 31.05 13.38 -18.45
C VAL A 64 30.42 12.48 -17.38
N ASN A 65 31.03 12.43 -16.19
CA ASN A 65 30.51 11.65 -15.07
C ASN A 65 29.15 12.19 -14.60
N GLN A 66 29.02 13.52 -14.50
CA GLN A 66 27.76 14.17 -14.14
C GLN A 66 26.68 13.87 -15.19
N ALA A 67 26.99 13.98 -16.48
CA ALA A 67 26.03 13.65 -17.54
C ALA A 67 25.59 12.18 -17.52
N GLN A 68 26.51 11.24 -17.24
CA GLN A 68 26.18 9.82 -17.07
C GLN A 68 25.29 9.58 -15.84
N GLN A 69 25.57 10.28 -14.74
CA GLN A 69 24.78 10.17 -13.52
C GLN A 69 23.39 10.81 -13.67
N GLU A 70 23.29 11.95 -14.34
CA GLU A 70 22.02 12.58 -14.70
C GLU A 70 21.19 11.68 -15.61
N LYS A 71 21.80 11.09 -16.65
CA LYS A 71 21.13 10.12 -17.54
C LYS A 71 20.56 8.94 -16.76
N SER A 72 21.36 8.30 -15.92
CA SER A 72 20.91 7.16 -15.11
C SER A 72 19.81 7.56 -14.12
N SER A 73 19.93 8.72 -13.47
CA SER A 73 18.89 9.26 -12.60
C SER A 73 17.58 9.51 -13.35
N MET A 74 17.65 10.08 -14.55
CA MET A 74 16.49 10.35 -15.40
C MET A 74 15.78 9.05 -15.82
N ILE A 75 16.55 8.04 -16.25
CA ILE A 75 16.00 6.71 -16.60
C ILE A 75 15.32 6.09 -15.39
N ASN A 76 15.98 6.07 -14.22
CA ASN A 76 15.42 5.49 -13.01
C ASN A 76 14.14 6.21 -12.56
N LYS A 77 14.07 7.54 -12.70
CA LYS A 77 12.85 8.31 -12.41
C LYS A 77 11.71 7.95 -13.35
N ALA A 78 11.98 7.87 -14.66
CA ALA A 78 10.97 7.50 -15.65
C ALA A 78 10.46 6.07 -15.43
N GLU A 79 11.34 5.12 -15.10
CA GLU A 79 10.95 3.75 -14.76
C GLU A 79 10.12 3.70 -13.47
N ALA A 80 10.51 4.43 -12.43
CA ALA A 80 9.76 4.52 -11.19
C ALA A 80 8.36 5.10 -11.42
N GLU A 81 8.24 6.16 -12.22
CA GLU A 81 6.97 6.78 -12.56
C GLU A 81 6.08 5.81 -13.35
N LYS A 82 6.62 5.13 -14.36
CA LYS A 82 5.90 4.08 -15.11
C LYS A 82 5.40 2.98 -14.18
N ASN A 83 6.28 2.50 -13.29
CA ASN A 83 5.98 1.43 -12.34
C ASN A 83 4.99 1.87 -11.25
N MET A 84 4.78 3.17 -11.04
CA MET A 84 3.78 3.70 -10.13
C MET A 84 2.43 3.92 -10.82
N ILE A 85 2.42 4.54 -11.99
CA ILE A 85 1.18 4.95 -12.68
C ILE A 85 0.41 3.76 -13.20
N ILE A 86 1.07 2.80 -13.87
CA ILE A 86 0.38 1.67 -14.51
C ILE A 86 -0.36 0.79 -13.48
N PRO A 87 0.28 0.35 -12.38
CA PRO A 87 -0.43 -0.47 -11.39
C PRO A 87 -1.51 0.33 -10.65
N LYS A 88 -1.29 1.61 -10.39
CA LYS A 88 -2.29 2.47 -9.75
C LYS A 88 -3.54 2.60 -10.60
N ALA A 89 -3.39 2.93 -11.89
CA ALA A 89 -4.51 3.04 -12.83
C ALA A 89 -5.25 1.70 -12.98
N LYS A 90 -4.52 0.58 -13.05
CA LYS A 90 -5.13 -0.76 -13.10
C LYS A 90 -5.91 -1.08 -11.82
N GLY A 91 -5.35 -0.76 -10.64
CA GLY A 91 -6.02 -0.97 -9.36
C GLY A 91 -7.27 -0.10 -9.20
N GLU A 92 -7.24 1.15 -9.64
CA GLU A 92 -8.42 2.03 -9.65
C GLU A 92 -9.52 1.51 -10.59
N ALA A 93 -9.15 1.00 -11.76
CA ALA A 93 -10.08 0.38 -12.70
C ALA A 93 -10.72 -0.89 -12.11
N GLU A 94 -9.93 -1.80 -11.56
CA GLU A 94 -10.42 -3.02 -10.91
C GLU A 94 -11.31 -2.70 -9.71
N ARG A 95 -10.91 -1.75 -8.87
CA ARG A 95 -11.74 -1.29 -7.74
C ARG A 95 -13.10 -0.79 -8.20
N THR A 96 -13.14 0.03 -9.25
CA THR A 96 -14.40 0.57 -9.78
C THR A 96 -15.31 -0.55 -10.28
N ILE A 97 -14.74 -1.58 -10.92
CA ILE A 97 -15.50 -2.74 -11.39
C ILE A 97 -16.05 -3.55 -10.21
N GLU A 98 -15.23 -3.79 -9.19
CA GLU A 98 -15.66 -4.54 -8.00
C GLU A 98 -16.70 -3.78 -7.18
N ASP A 99 -16.55 -2.46 -7.03
CA ASP A 99 -17.55 -1.60 -6.38
C ASP A 99 -18.90 -1.66 -7.13
N ALA A 100 -18.87 -1.63 -8.47
CA ALA A 100 -20.07 -1.78 -9.30
C ALA A 100 -20.71 -3.18 -9.19
N ARG A 101 -19.89 -4.24 -9.13
CA ARG A 101 -20.37 -5.62 -8.91
C ARG A 101 -20.99 -5.77 -7.52
N GLY A 102 -20.33 -5.24 -6.49
CA GLY A 102 -20.83 -5.22 -5.13
C GLY A 102 -22.18 -4.53 -5.05
N TYR A 103 -22.31 -3.35 -5.66
CA TYR A 103 -23.57 -2.62 -5.72
C TYR A 103 -24.69 -3.39 -6.43
N ALA A 104 -24.38 -4.06 -7.54
CA ALA A 104 -25.35 -4.87 -8.26
C ALA A 104 -25.87 -6.04 -7.40
N ILE A 105 -24.96 -6.77 -6.75
CA ILE A 105 -25.29 -7.87 -5.85
C ILE A 105 -26.08 -7.39 -4.63
N GLU A 106 -25.67 -6.27 -4.03
CA GLU A 106 -26.38 -5.64 -2.92
C GLU A 106 -27.82 -5.29 -3.34
N ARG A 107 -28.00 -4.67 -4.51
CA ARG A 107 -29.31 -4.29 -5.02
C ARG A 107 -30.19 -5.51 -5.27
N GLU A 108 -29.65 -6.58 -5.84
CA GLU A 108 -30.37 -7.84 -6.09
C GLU A 108 -30.80 -8.50 -4.77
N ASN A 109 -29.88 -8.63 -3.82
CA ASN A 109 -30.16 -9.21 -2.51
C ASN A 109 -31.19 -8.41 -1.72
N ASN A 110 -31.10 -7.07 -1.75
CA ASN A 110 -32.09 -6.21 -1.10
C ASN A 110 -33.47 -6.37 -1.75
N ALA A 111 -33.54 -6.37 -3.09
CA ALA A 111 -34.81 -6.58 -3.80
C ALA A 111 -35.43 -7.96 -3.50
N GLN A 112 -34.60 -9.01 -3.43
CA GLN A 112 -35.04 -10.35 -3.08
C GLN A 112 -35.52 -10.43 -1.63
N GLY A 113 -34.78 -9.82 -0.69
CA GLY A 113 -35.14 -9.73 0.72
C GLY A 113 -36.47 -8.98 0.92
N ASP A 114 -36.66 -7.86 0.24
CA ASP A 114 -37.89 -7.08 0.27
C ASP A 114 -39.08 -7.87 -0.31
N ALA A 115 -38.87 -8.58 -1.42
CA ALA A 115 -39.89 -9.43 -2.02
C ALA A 115 -40.30 -10.57 -1.09
N ASP A 116 -39.35 -11.21 -0.42
CA ASP A 116 -39.63 -12.30 0.51
C ASP A 116 -40.26 -11.80 1.81
N LEU A 117 -39.85 -10.63 2.32
CA LEU A 117 -40.52 -9.94 3.41
C LEU A 117 -41.98 -9.64 3.04
N PHE A 118 -42.24 -9.11 1.85
CA PHE A 118 -43.58 -8.81 1.38
C PHE A 118 -44.44 -10.08 1.32
N LYS A 119 -43.93 -11.19 0.76
CA LYS A 119 -44.66 -12.47 0.72
C LYS A 119 -45.04 -12.97 2.12
N GLN A 120 -44.13 -12.85 3.09
CA GLN A 120 -44.38 -13.25 4.48
C GLN A 120 -45.48 -12.38 5.11
N VAL A 121 -45.40 -11.06 4.95
CA VAL A 121 -46.40 -10.11 5.45
C VAL A 121 -47.75 -10.37 4.78
N PHE A 122 -47.78 -10.61 3.47
CA PHE A 122 -49.00 -10.91 2.72
C PHE A 122 -49.67 -12.19 3.20
N SER A 123 -48.90 -13.26 3.44
CA SER A 123 -49.40 -14.51 4.01
C SER A 123 -49.99 -14.31 5.42
N ALA A 124 -49.34 -13.51 6.27
CA ALA A 124 -49.86 -13.15 7.58
C ALA A 124 -51.14 -12.28 7.50
N TYR A 125 -51.19 -11.36 6.54
CA TYR A 125 -52.34 -10.50 6.30
C TYR A 125 -53.57 -11.29 5.86
N GLN A 126 -53.40 -12.29 4.97
CA GLN A 126 -54.48 -13.19 4.57
C GLN A 126 -55.08 -13.96 5.76
N LYS A 127 -54.25 -14.37 6.73
CA LYS A 127 -54.71 -15.10 7.93
C LYS A 127 -55.43 -14.20 8.92
N ALA A 128 -54.94 -12.98 9.13
CA ALA A 128 -55.50 -12.05 10.11
C ALA A 128 -55.29 -10.58 9.66
N PRO A 129 -56.25 -9.98 8.93
CA PRO A 129 -56.07 -8.67 8.31
C PRO A 129 -56.11 -7.51 9.31
N GLU A 130 -56.97 -7.57 10.33
CA GLU A 130 -57.15 -6.50 11.33
C GLU A 130 -55.90 -6.30 12.21
N VAL A 131 -55.37 -7.39 12.77
CA VAL A 131 -54.22 -7.35 13.68
C VAL A 131 -52.93 -6.97 12.93
N THR A 132 -52.76 -7.46 11.70
CA THR A 132 -51.60 -7.14 10.87
C THR A 132 -51.59 -5.66 10.49
N ARG A 133 -52.74 -5.07 10.14
CA ARG A 133 -52.84 -3.63 9.84
C ARG A 133 -52.55 -2.76 11.07
N LYS A 134 -53.14 -3.08 12.23
CA LYS A 134 -52.89 -2.34 13.48
C LYS A 134 -51.41 -2.45 13.90
N ARG A 135 -50.79 -3.62 13.73
CA ARG A 135 -49.36 -3.83 13.98
C ARG A 135 -48.47 -2.97 13.08
N ILE A 136 -48.66 -3.03 11.75
CA ILE A 136 -47.86 -2.23 10.80
C ILE A 136 -47.98 -0.74 11.10
N TYR A 137 -49.19 -0.26 11.44
CA TYR A 137 -49.44 1.13 11.83
C TYR A 137 -48.67 1.53 13.10
N LEU A 138 -48.74 0.71 14.14
CA LEU A 138 -48.02 0.96 15.39
C LEU A 138 -46.49 0.88 15.21
N GLU A 139 -45.99 -0.06 14.41
CA GLU A 139 -44.56 -0.18 14.09
C GLU A 139 -44.04 1.01 13.27
N THR A 140 -44.81 1.46 12.26
CA THR A 140 -44.44 2.61 11.43
C THR A 140 -44.46 3.91 12.22
N ILE A 141 -45.49 4.15 13.03
CA ILE A 141 -45.52 5.30 13.96
C ILE A 141 -44.38 5.21 14.97
N GLY A 142 -44.11 4.02 15.52
CA GLY A 142 -42.98 3.81 16.43
C GLY A 142 -41.64 4.18 15.79
N LYS A 143 -41.40 3.78 14.54
CA LYS A 143 -40.19 4.13 13.77
C LYS A 143 -40.11 5.63 13.49
N VAL A 144 -41.20 6.26 13.05
CA VAL A 144 -41.24 7.70 12.76
C VAL A 144 -41.02 8.52 14.03
N LEU A 145 -41.65 8.13 15.15
CA LEU A 145 -41.47 8.79 16.44
C LEU A 145 -40.08 8.55 17.04
N ALA A 146 -39.48 7.38 16.83
CA ALA A 146 -38.08 7.12 17.22
C ALA A 146 -37.07 7.93 16.38
N THR A 147 -37.47 8.34 15.17
CA THR A 147 -36.64 9.14 14.25
C THR A 147 -36.84 10.65 14.45
N GLN A 148 -37.75 11.09 15.36
CA GLN A 148 -37.89 12.52 15.65
C GLN A 148 -36.68 13.02 16.44
N GLN A 149 -35.85 13.79 15.72
CA GLN A 149 -34.74 14.58 16.23
C GLN A 149 -35.15 15.37 17.47
N ARG A 150 -34.53 15.08 18.59
CA ARG A 150 -34.31 16.10 19.62
C ARG A 150 -33.18 17.00 19.10
N ASP A 151 -33.54 18.20 18.68
CA ASP A 151 -32.58 19.25 18.36
C ASP A 151 -32.16 19.93 19.66
N ASP A 152 -31.09 19.42 20.26
CA ASP A 152 -30.57 19.90 21.55
C ASP A 152 -29.70 21.17 21.42
N GLY A 153 -29.72 21.84 20.26
CA GLY A 153 -29.07 23.14 20.04
C GLY A 153 -27.54 23.14 20.15
N LYS A 154 -26.90 21.97 20.24
CA LYS A 154 -25.44 21.79 20.22
C LYS A 154 -25.12 20.75 19.17
N GLY A 155 -24.64 21.22 18.01
CA GLY A 155 -24.45 20.44 16.79
C GLY A 155 -23.64 19.16 16.95
N GLY A 156 -24.33 18.08 17.34
CA GLY A 156 -23.82 16.72 17.41
C GLY A 156 -24.90 15.76 16.92
N PHE A 157 -24.59 15.00 15.87
CA PHE A 157 -25.45 13.95 15.33
C PHE A 157 -25.37 12.73 16.25
N VAL A 158 -26.31 12.61 17.20
CA VAL A 158 -26.43 11.44 18.07
C VAL A 158 -27.72 10.71 17.71
N VAL A 159 -27.61 9.57 17.04
CA VAL A 159 -28.72 8.62 16.89
C VAL A 159 -28.78 7.79 18.17
N GLU A 160 -29.27 8.38 19.26
CA GLU A 160 -29.62 7.62 20.46
C GLU A 160 -30.94 6.90 20.21
N GLN A 161 -30.99 5.60 20.54
CA GLN A 161 -32.25 4.87 20.62
C GLN A 161 -33.10 5.52 21.72
N GLY A 162 -34.05 6.36 21.32
CA GLY A 162 -34.97 7.04 22.22
C GLY A 162 -35.67 6.07 23.18
N PRO A 163 -36.09 6.53 24.38
CA PRO A 163 -36.62 5.65 25.42
C PRO A 163 -37.82 4.86 24.88
N ARG A 164 -37.82 3.54 25.11
CA ARG A 164 -38.94 2.63 24.76
C ARG A 164 -40.26 3.21 25.28
N LYS A 165 -40.99 3.93 24.42
CA LYS A 165 -42.27 4.53 24.77
C LYS A 165 -43.36 3.50 24.51
N ILE A 166 -43.77 2.82 25.59
CA ILE A 166 -44.82 1.79 25.56
C ILE A 166 -46.16 2.52 25.42
N ILE A 167 -46.84 2.36 24.29
CA ILE A 167 -48.19 2.87 24.07
C ILE A 167 -49.16 1.75 24.48
N MET A 168 -49.94 1.98 25.55
CA MET A 168 -50.99 1.06 26.02
C MET A 168 -52.37 1.53 25.56
N ASP A 169 -53.24 0.57 25.26
CA ASP A 169 -54.65 0.79 24.97
C ASP A 169 -55.37 1.35 26.21
N GLU A 170 -56.34 2.26 26.05
CA GLU A 170 -56.99 2.99 27.16
C GLU A 170 -57.76 2.05 28.11
N ASP A 171 -58.17 0.89 27.61
CA ASP A 171 -58.87 -0.15 28.36
C ASP A 171 -57.94 -1.19 29.03
N ALA A 172 -56.61 -1.10 28.81
CA ALA A 172 -55.65 -2.03 29.42
C ALA A 172 -55.33 -1.63 30.86
N LYS A 173 -56.18 -2.06 31.81
CA LYS A 173 -55.96 -1.88 33.26
C LYS A 173 -54.80 -2.76 33.77
N GLY A 174 -53.59 -2.23 33.64
CA GLY A 174 -52.44 -2.58 34.46
C GLY A 174 -51.46 -3.60 33.87
N MET A 175 -50.19 -3.41 34.19
CA MET A 175 -49.14 -4.39 33.90
C MET A 175 -49.39 -5.64 34.74
N LEU A 176 -49.63 -6.78 34.09
CA LEU A 176 -49.44 -8.07 34.75
C LEU A 176 -47.95 -8.17 35.10
N PRO A 177 -47.57 -8.23 36.40
CA PRO A 177 -46.19 -8.48 36.75
C PRO A 177 -45.78 -9.83 36.18
N LEU A 178 -44.64 -9.86 35.48
CA LEU A 178 -44.10 -11.11 34.95
C LEU A 178 -43.80 -12.02 36.14
N LEU A 179 -44.48 -13.18 36.18
CA LEU A 179 -44.16 -14.25 37.12
C LEU A 179 -42.75 -14.75 36.78
N ASN A 180 -41.77 -14.46 37.64
CA ASN A 180 -40.40 -14.96 37.49
C ASN A 180 -40.37 -16.48 37.73
N LEU A 181 -40.55 -17.27 36.66
CA LEU A 181 -40.48 -18.73 36.70
C LEU A 181 -39.04 -19.29 36.85
N ASN A 182 -38.06 -18.48 37.28
CA ASN A 182 -36.68 -18.92 37.48
C ASN A 182 -36.18 -18.78 38.94
N GLN A 183 -37.09 -18.70 39.91
CA GLN A 183 -36.76 -18.85 41.33
C GLN A 183 -37.58 -19.99 41.92
N GLY A 184 -37.19 -21.22 41.56
CA GLY A 184 -37.89 -22.43 41.99
C GLY A 184 -37.25 -23.72 41.49
N ALA A 185 -35.93 -23.86 41.62
CA ALA A 185 -35.24 -25.15 41.64
C ALA A 185 -33.88 -24.96 42.32
N LYS A 186 -33.89 -25.02 43.66
CA LYS A 186 -32.76 -25.57 44.42
C LYS A 186 -33.06 -27.04 44.66
#